data_AF-A0A932T480-F1
#
_entry.id   AF-A0A932T480-F1
#
_cell.length_a   1.000
_cell.length_b   1.000
_cell.length_c   1.000
_cell.angle_alpha   90.00
_cell.angle_beta   90.00
_cell.angle_gamma   90.00
#
_symmetry.space_group_name_H-M   'P 1'
#
loop_
_entity.id
_entity.type
_entity.pdbx_description
1 polymer ?
#
loop_
_entity_poly.entity_id
_entity_poly.type
_entity_poly.pdbx_seq_one_letter_code
_entity_poly.pdbx_strand_id
1 'polypeptide(L)'
;MRNAGRRFLPDLATTGRPALLFLAALLLAGCGADLYEERLANTRSMFAHQDQLNQNLQAAWGDGETRIGLRPPTQFVMLPPPAKPAPDPAAGKGQPGDKKAGEETEAEEEVEVIDDRQPAYMNIALPGLRGAFRAPLIYSADNNATREGEGFLYVLSNHHLAEQPDKAKEFERDFIKELSEALHLTVEAGDWRDERFPLEAKAKAAFVKSLPYRNVILTSSEDISGYVREFAAYMYEQGDVQVIVLFVLPKDVETAAKLNDRIPLCLETLQVSGDKLMLPSAGAPAGVTGSSSGSF
;
A
#
# COMPACT_ATOMS: atom_id res chain seq x y z
N MET A 1 -105.06 33.41 -7.61
CA MET A 1 -104.21 34.62 -7.69
C MET A 1 -103.40 34.75 -6.42
N ARG A 2 -102.09 34.45 -6.46
CA ARG A 2 -100.99 35.24 -5.89
C ARG A 2 -99.70 34.44 -6.01
N ASN A 3 -98.83 34.95 -6.88
CA ASN A 3 -97.40 34.67 -6.99
C ASN A 3 -96.71 34.77 -5.63
N ALA A 4 -95.69 33.95 -5.39
CA ALA A 4 -94.33 34.45 -5.16
C ALA A 4 -93.31 33.31 -4.91
N GLY A 5 -92.32 33.20 -5.80
CA GLY A 5 -90.91 33.14 -5.40
C GLY A 5 -90.31 31.79 -5.01
N ARG A 6 -90.01 30.94 -6.01
CA ARG A 6 -88.93 29.93 -5.87
C ARG A 6 -87.59 30.65 -5.77
N ARG A 7 -86.93 30.57 -4.61
CA ARG A 7 -85.53 30.97 -4.45
C ARG A 7 -84.62 29.88 -5.02
N PHE A 8 -83.87 30.24 -6.07
CA PHE A 8 -82.71 29.50 -6.55
C PHE A 8 -81.59 29.61 -5.50
N LEU A 9 -81.16 28.49 -4.94
CA LEU A 9 -79.88 28.38 -4.25
C LEU A 9 -78.82 28.03 -5.30
N PRO A 10 -77.73 28.80 -5.44
CA PRO A 10 -76.61 28.41 -6.28
C PRO A 10 -75.81 27.30 -5.57
N ASP A 11 -75.64 26.16 -6.26
CA ASP A 11 -74.63 25.17 -5.94
C ASP A 11 -73.24 25.82 -6.05
N LEU A 12 -72.60 26.07 -4.91
CA LEU A 12 -71.18 26.42 -4.82
C LEU A 12 -70.36 25.15 -5.04
N ALA A 13 -70.35 24.72 -6.31
CA ALA A 13 -69.57 23.62 -6.83
C ALA A 13 -68.07 23.99 -6.91
N THR A 14 -67.28 23.31 -6.08
CA THR A 14 -66.08 22.55 -6.51
C THR A 14 -64.94 23.28 -7.26
N THR A 15 -64.57 24.52 -6.94
CA THR A 15 -63.41 25.20 -7.59
C THR A 15 -62.15 25.36 -6.72
N GLY A 16 -62.14 24.86 -5.47
CA GLY A 16 -61.01 25.04 -4.54
C GLY A 16 -60.03 23.88 -4.37
N ARG A 17 -60.27 22.71 -4.99
CA ARG A 17 -59.44 21.49 -4.78
C ARG A 17 -58.13 21.38 -5.59
N PRO A 18 -57.97 21.93 -6.82
CA PRO A 18 -56.73 21.70 -7.58
C PRO A 18 -55.54 22.54 -7.07
N ALA A 19 -55.78 23.71 -6.47
CA ALA A 19 -54.71 24.58 -5.96
C ALA A 19 -54.00 23.99 -4.73
N LEU A 20 -54.74 23.29 -3.88
CA LEU A 20 -54.21 22.70 -2.64
C LEU A 20 -53.37 21.44 -2.92
N LEU A 21 -53.71 20.69 -3.99
CA LEU A 21 -52.91 19.56 -4.47
C LEU A 21 -51.58 20.00 -5.10
N PHE A 22 -51.56 21.13 -5.81
CA PHE A 22 -50.33 21.65 -6.43
C PHE A 22 -49.34 22.18 -5.39
N LEU A 23 -49.83 22.85 -4.33
CA LEU A 23 -48.98 23.34 -3.24
C LEU A 23 -48.42 22.18 -2.39
N ALA A 24 -49.22 21.13 -2.16
CA ALA A 24 -48.75 19.92 -1.47
C ALA A 24 -47.69 19.15 -2.28
N ALA A 25 -47.81 19.10 -3.61
CA ALA A 25 -46.80 18.48 -4.47
C ALA A 25 -45.46 19.23 -4.46
N LEU A 26 -45.47 20.56 -4.36
CA LEU A 26 -44.24 21.37 -4.25
C LEU A 26 -43.54 21.21 -2.89
N LEU A 27 -44.29 21.02 -1.80
CA LEU A 27 -43.70 20.76 -0.48
C LEU A 27 -43.07 19.36 -0.38
N LEU A 28 -43.62 18.37 -1.08
CA LEU A 28 -43.03 17.03 -1.16
C LEU A 28 -41.78 16.96 -2.05
N ALA A 29 -41.59 17.93 -2.95
CA ALA A 29 -40.37 18.07 -3.75
C ALA A 29 -39.18 18.65 -2.95
N GLY A 30 -39.42 19.23 -1.77
CA GLY A 30 -38.40 19.89 -0.94
C GLY A 30 -37.54 18.95 -0.07
N CYS A 31 -37.99 17.71 0.18
CA CYS A 31 -37.24 16.76 1.02
C CYS A 31 -35.96 16.22 0.36
N GLY A 32 -35.73 16.51 -0.93
CA GLY A 32 -34.54 16.05 -1.65
C GLY A 32 -33.32 16.98 -1.56
N ALA A 33 -33.51 18.24 -1.17
CA ALA A 33 -32.43 19.25 -1.19
C ALA A 33 -31.35 18.93 -0.15
N ASP A 34 -31.73 18.59 1.08
CA ASP A 34 -30.77 18.27 2.15
C ASP A 34 -29.96 17.01 1.82
N LEU A 35 -30.61 15.97 1.29
CA LEU A 35 -29.94 14.74 0.86
C LEU A 35 -28.98 15.00 -0.31
N TYR A 36 -29.32 15.94 -1.20
CA TYR A 36 -28.45 16.33 -2.30
C TYR A 36 -27.20 17.07 -1.82
N GLU A 37 -27.35 18.03 -0.91
CA GLU A 37 -26.23 18.76 -0.30
C GLU A 37 -25.32 17.83 0.50
N GLU A 38 -25.88 16.87 1.24
CA GLU A 38 -25.12 15.83 1.95
C GLU A 38 -24.29 14.99 0.98
N ARG A 39 -24.89 14.51 -0.12
CA ARG A 39 -24.17 13.75 -1.15
C ARG A 39 -23.06 14.59 -1.79
N LEU A 40 -23.33 15.86 -2.08
CA LEU A 40 -22.34 16.77 -2.65
C LEU A 40 -21.16 17.01 -1.69
N ALA A 41 -21.43 17.17 -0.39
CA ALA A 41 -20.40 17.28 0.64
C ALA A 41 -19.55 16.00 0.73
N ASN A 42 -20.19 14.83 0.71
CA ASN A 42 -19.51 13.53 0.73
C ASN A 42 -18.61 13.35 -0.50
N THR A 43 -19.11 13.68 -1.70
CA THR A 43 -18.34 13.64 -2.94
C THR A 43 -17.13 14.59 -2.90
N ARG A 44 -17.28 15.80 -2.33
CA ARG A 44 -16.15 16.72 -2.15
C ARG A 44 -15.07 16.14 -1.25
N SER A 45 -15.44 15.49 -0.15
CA SER A 45 -14.47 14.87 0.78
C SER A 45 -13.70 13.73 0.10
N MET A 46 -14.39 12.88 -0.66
CA MET A 46 -13.76 11.79 -1.42
C MET A 46 -12.75 12.32 -2.46
N PHE A 47 -13.14 13.33 -3.26
CA PHE A 47 -12.22 13.92 -4.24
C PHE A 47 -11.04 14.63 -3.59
N ALA A 48 -11.26 15.35 -2.48
CA ALA A 48 -10.19 15.99 -1.74
C ALA A 48 -9.16 14.97 -1.21
N HIS A 49 -9.63 13.81 -0.73
CA HIS A 49 -8.74 12.72 -0.31
C HIS A 49 -7.97 12.12 -1.50
N GLN A 50 -8.64 11.86 -2.63
CA GLN A 50 -7.99 11.36 -3.83
C GLN A 50 -6.93 12.33 -4.37
N ASP A 51 -7.24 13.63 -4.37
CA ASP A 51 -6.30 14.69 -4.76
C ASP A 51 -5.10 14.73 -3.81
N GLN A 52 -5.32 14.58 -2.50
CA GLN A 52 -4.26 14.48 -1.51
C GLN A 52 -3.34 13.29 -1.77
N LEU A 53 -3.88 12.10 -2.08
CA LEU A 53 -3.09 10.94 -2.46
C LEU A 53 -2.28 11.22 -3.73
N ASN A 54 -2.90 11.80 -4.76
CA ASN A 54 -2.25 12.11 -6.04
C ASN A 54 -1.14 13.15 -5.93
N GLN A 55 -1.26 14.12 -5.02
CA GLN A 55 -0.23 15.14 -4.79
C GLN A 55 0.99 14.61 -4.03
N ASN A 56 0.83 13.53 -3.27
CA ASN A 56 1.83 13.06 -2.31
C ASN A 56 2.50 11.74 -2.72
N LEU A 57 1.78 10.91 -3.47
CA LEU A 57 2.18 9.54 -3.81
C LEU A 57 2.28 9.36 -5.33
N GLN A 58 3.09 8.39 -5.75
CA GLN A 58 3.22 8.01 -7.14
C GLN A 58 1.98 7.24 -7.65
N ALA A 59 2.07 6.76 -8.89
CA ALA A 59 1.17 5.77 -9.42
C ALA A 59 1.18 4.49 -8.54
N ALA A 60 0.09 3.73 -8.59
CA ALA A 60 0.01 2.45 -7.89
C ALA A 60 1.08 1.49 -8.43
N TRP A 61 1.87 0.94 -7.52
CA TRP A 61 2.72 -0.21 -7.74
C TRP A 61 1.97 -1.47 -7.30
N GLY A 62 2.20 -2.58 -8.00
CA GLY A 62 1.67 -3.87 -7.62
C GLY A 62 2.58 -5.01 -8.06
N ASP A 63 2.71 -6.01 -7.21
CA ASP A 63 3.32 -7.29 -7.54
C ASP A 63 2.28 -8.20 -8.20
N GLY A 64 2.53 -8.57 -9.46
CA GLY A 64 1.64 -9.45 -10.22
C GLY A 64 1.55 -10.87 -9.66
N GLU A 65 2.57 -11.34 -8.94
CA GLU A 65 2.61 -12.71 -8.40
C GLU A 65 1.79 -12.85 -7.12
N THR A 66 1.90 -11.89 -6.21
CA THR A 66 1.24 -11.92 -4.90
C THR A 66 0.00 -11.03 -4.80
N ARG A 67 -0.26 -10.19 -5.82
CA ARG A 67 -1.35 -9.20 -5.84
C ARG A 67 -1.31 -8.24 -4.65
N ILE A 68 -0.12 -7.97 -4.14
CA ILE A 68 0.15 -6.93 -3.17
C ILE A 68 0.42 -5.64 -3.94
N GLY A 69 -0.17 -4.52 -3.52
CA GLY A 69 0.08 -3.22 -4.12
C GLY A 69 0.05 -2.07 -3.12
N LEU A 70 0.68 -0.96 -3.46
CA LEU A 70 0.65 0.30 -2.71
C LEU A 70 1.05 1.47 -3.61
N ARG A 71 0.85 2.70 -3.15
CA ARG A 71 1.34 3.91 -3.81
C ARG A 71 2.52 4.49 -3.03
N PRO A 72 3.78 4.33 -3.49
CA PRO A 72 4.94 4.84 -2.77
C PRO A 72 4.96 6.37 -2.76
N PRO A 73 5.61 7.03 -1.78
CA PRO A 73 5.75 8.49 -1.78
C PRO A 73 6.46 9.01 -3.03
N THR A 74 6.11 10.20 -3.49
CA THR A 74 6.58 10.78 -4.77
C THR A 74 8.10 10.78 -4.96
N GLN A 75 8.91 10.89 -3.90
CA GLN A 75 10.38 10.86 -4.02
C GLN A 75 11.01 9.46 -4.20
N PHE A 76 10.27 8.38 -3.99
CA PHE A 76 10.80 7.00 -3.99
C PHE A 76 10.75 6.35 -5.37
N VAL A 77 11.89 6.11 -5.99
CA VAL A 77 11.98 5.44 -7.29
C VAL A 77 12.11 3.94 -7.11
N MET A 78 11.31 3.15 -7.83
CA MET A 78 11.37 1.69 -7.80
C MET A 78 12.72 1.17 -8.31
N LEU A 79 13.30 0.22 -7.58
CA LEU A 79 14.45 -0.55 -8.02
C LEU A 79 13.97 -1.76 -8.83
N PRO A 80 14.44 -1.94 -10.08
CA PRO A 80 14.00 -3.05 -10.92
C PRO A 80 14.46 -4.40 -10.33
N PRO A 81 13.69 -5.48 -10.50
CA PRO A 81 14.16 -6.82 -10.19
C PRO A 81 15.43 -7.18 -10.99
N PRO A 82 16.30 -8.06 -10.46
CA PRO A 82 17.48 -8.51 -11.19
C PRO A 82 17.06 -9.18 -12.49
N ALA A 83 17.79 -8.89 -13.57
CA ALA A 83 17.56 -9.55 -14.85
C ALA A 83 17.82 -11.05 -14.69
N LYS A 84 16.86 -11.89 -15.07
CA LYS A 84 17.09 -13.34 -15.09
C LYS A 84 18.27 -13.61 -16.03
N PRO A 85 19.24 -14.45 -15.62
CA PRO A 85 20.34 -14.81 -16.50
C PRO A 85 19.75 -15.38 -17.79
N ALA A 86 20.21 -14.87 -18.94
CA ALA A 86 19.77 -15.39 -20.22
C ALA A 86 20.14 -16.88 -20.27
N PRO A 87 19.24 -17.77 -20.71
CA PRO A 87 19.57 -19.18 -20.84
C PRO A 87 20.77 -19.31 -21.77
N ASP A 88 21.85 -19.92 -21.28
CA ASP A 88 23.08 -20.07 -22.07
C ASP A 88 22.74 -20.81 -23.37
N PRO A 89 22.90 -20.18 -24.55
CA PRO A 89 22.62 -20.81 -25.82
C PRO A 89 23.47 -22.06 -26.08
N ALA A 90 24.57 -22.28 -25.34
CA ALA A 90 25.38 -23.48 -25.41
C ALA A 90 24.75 -24.70 -24.71
N ALA A 91 23.92 -24.50 -23.68
CA ALA A 91 23.28 -25.59 -22.92
C ALA A 91 22.23 -26.37 -23.74
N GLY A 92 21.72 -25.81 -24.83
CA GLY A 92 20.72 -26.44 -25.70
C GLY A 92 21.27 -27.38 -26.77
N LYS A 93 22.59 -27.56 -26.89
CA LYS A 93 23.22 -28.44 -27.91
C LYS A 93 23.81 -29.72 -27.34
N GLY A 94 23.29 -30.21 -26.22
CA GLY A 94 23.53 -31.57 -25.75
C GLY A 94 22.98 -32.59 -26.76
N GLN A 95 23.87 -33.09 -27.61
CA GLN A 95 23.62 -34.17 -28.56
C GLN A 95 23.12 -35.40 -27.78
N PRO A 96 21.98 -36.03 -28.15
CA PRO A 96 21.51 -37.24 -27.51
C PRO A 96 22.44 -38.41 -27.91
N GLY A 97 23.53 -38.60 -27.18
CA GLY A 97 24.54 -39.61 -27.49
C GLY A 97 25.12 -40.25 -26.22
N ASP A 98 24.71 -41.50 -25.98
CA ASP A 98 25.34 -42.51 -25.12
C ASP A 98 25.81 -42.09 -23.71
N LYS A 99 24.90 -42.24 -22.74
CA LYS A 99 25.22 -42.26 -21.31
C LYS A 99 26.13 -43.46 -20.98
N LYS A 100 27.43 -43.24 -20.90
CA LYS A 100 28.32 -44.08 -20.08
C LYS A 100 28.23 -43.59 -18.63
N ALA A 101 27.79 -44.51 -17.76
CA ALA A 101 27.78 -44.31 -16.32
C ALA A 101 29.21 -44.22 -15.79
N GLY A 102 29.57 -43.15 -15.07
CA GLY A 102 30.75 -43.20 -14.21
C GLY A 102 31.52 -41.92 -13.92
N GLU A 103 31.09 -40.73 -14.37
CA GLU A 103 31.84 -39.50 -14.09
C GLU A 103 31.07 -38.62 -13.11
N GLU A 104 31.65 -38.46 -11.92
CA GLU A 104 31.22 -37.52 -10.87
C GLU A 104 31.39 -36.12 -11.43
N THR A 105 30.30 -35.54 -11.93
CA THR A 105 30.26 -34.18 -12.44
C THR A 105 30.59 -33.22 -11.29
N GLU A 106 31.72 -32.52 -11.40
CA GLU A 106 32.04 -31.36 -10.58
C GLU A 106 30.83 -30.42 -10.57
N ALA A 107 30.35 -30.11 -9.36
CA ALA A 107 29.22 -29.21 -9.16
C ALA A 107 29.57 -27.86 -9.80
N GLU A 108 28.87 -27.50 -10.89
CA GLU A 108 28.93 -26.17 -11.49
C GLU A 108 28.64 -25.14 -10.39
N GLU A 109 29.60 -24.26 -10.11
CA GLU A 109 29.43 -23.12 -9.20
C GLU A 109 28.28 -22.26 -9.74
N GLU A 110 27.12 -22.30 -9.08
CA GLU A 110 26.00 -21.40 -9.39
C GLU A 110 26.48 -19.96 -9.17
N VAL A 111 26.61 -19.20 -10.26
CA VAL A 111 26.99 -17.79 -10.20
C VAL A 111 25.90 -17.05 -9.42
N GLU A 112 26.22 -16.61 -8.20
CA GLU A 112 25.32 -15.83 -7.36
C GLU A 112 24.94 -14.51 -8.08
N VAL A 113 23.70 -14.43 -8.56
CA VAL A 113 23.17 -13.20 -9.16
C VAL A 113 22.91 -12.20 -8.03
N ILE A 114 23.74 -11.16 -7.94
CA ILE A 114 23.59 -10.08 -6.96
C ILE A 114 22.28 -9.33 -7.21
N ASP A 115 21.41 -9.26 -6.20
CA ASP A 115 20.14 -8.52 -6.25
C ASP A 115 20.32 -7.11 -5.67
N ASP A 116 20.39 -6.10 -6.54
CA ASP A 116 20.54 -4.68 -6.17
C ASP A 116 19.42 -4.14 -5.26
N ARG A 117 18.30 -4.86 -5.14
CA ARG A 117 17.20 -4.50 -4.23
C ARG A 117 17.50 -4.88 -2.78
N GLN A 118 18.47 -5.76 -2.54
CA GLN A 118 18.89 -6.11 -1.20
C GLN A 118 19.72 -4.96 -0.60
N PRO A 119 19.61 -4.71 0.71
CA PRO A 119 20.23 -3.54 1.31
C PRO A 119 21.75 -3.73 1.41
N ALA A 120 22.51 -3.10 0.53
CA ALA A 120 23.98 -3.15 0.54
C ALA A 120 24.63 -2.53 1.79
N TYR A 121 23.86 -1.78 2.59
CA TYR A 121 24.32 -1.11 3.80
C TYR A 121 24.22 -1.96 5.08
N MET A 122 23.66 -3.18 4.99
CA MET A 122 23.56 -4.11 6.12
C MET A 122 23.80 -5.54 5.65
N ASN A 123 24.40 -6.35 6.52
CA ASN A 123 24.71 -7.74 6.20
C ASN A 123 23.52 -8.67 6.49
N ILE A 124 22.33 -8.31 5.99
CA ILE A 124 21.13 -9.16 6.06
C ILE A 124 20.44 -9.20 4.71
N ALA A 125 19.92 -10.37 4.36
CA ALA A 125 18.97 -10.49 3.27
C ALA A 125 17.57 -10.20 3.81
N LEU A 126 16.76 -9.45 3.06
CA LEU A 126 15.36 -9.20 3.39
C LEU A 126 14.50 -10.36 2.86
N PRO A 127 13.96 -11.24 3.74
CA PRO A 127 13.20 -12.39 3.31
C PRO A 127 11.87 -11.97 2.66
N GLY A 128 11.51 -12.65 1.57
CA GLY A 128 10.23 -12.39 0.91
C GLY A 128 10.11 -11.03 0.24
N LEU A 129 11.22 -10.40 -0.14
CA LEU A 129 11.23 -9.09 -0.81
C LEU A 129 10.40 -9.09 -2.11
N ARG A 130 9.36 -8.25 -2.14
CA ARG A 130 8.44 -8.06 -3.28
C ARG A 130 8.68 -6.75 -4.02
N GLY A 131 8.89 -5.67 -3.28
CA GLY A 131 9.13 -4.34 -3.84
C GLY A 131 10.25 -3.63 -3.08
N ALA A 132 11.06 -2.88 -3.81
CA ALA A 132 12.11 -2.04 -3.24
C ALA A 132 12.11 -0.69 -3.96
N PHE A 133 12.24 0.38 -3.19
CA PHE A 133 12.28 1.74 -3.70
C PHE A 133 13.37 2.52 -2.97
N ARG A 134 13.97 3.48 -3.67
CA ARG A 134 15.05 4.34 -3.16
C ARG A 134 14.72 5.81 -3.41
N ALA A 135 15.01 6.67 -2.44
CA ALA A 135 14.89 8.11 -2.56
C ALA A 135 16.18 8.79 -2.05
N PRO A 136 16.75 9.78 -2.78
CA PRO A 136 17.69 10.70 -2.16
C PRO A 136 16.92 11.60 -1.18
N LEU A 137 17.43 11.74 0.03
CA LEU A 137 16.83 12.51 1.12
C LEU A 137 17.84 13.48 1.70
N ILE A 138 17.34 14.64 2.12
CA ILE A 138 18.12 15.63 2.83
C ILE A 138 17.87 15.47 4.33
N TYR A 139 18.92 15.42 5.13
CA TYR A 139 18.84 15.27 6.59
C TYR A 139 19.77 16.25 7.32
N SER A 140 19.45 16.52 8.58
CA SER A 140 20.25 17.39 9.45
C SER A 140 21.24 16.54 10.25
N ALA A 141 22.55 16.77 10.09
CA ALA A 141 23.58 16.15 10.92
C ALA A 141 23.78 16.92 12.25
N ASP A 142 24.53 16.35 13.20
CA ASP A 142 24.74 16.86 14.57
C ASP A 142 25.18 18.34 14.69
N ASN A 143 25.75 18.92 13.63
CA ASN A 143 26.18 20.32 13.58
C ASN A 143 25.17 21.26 12.89
N ASN A 144 23.91 20.86 12.77
CA ASN A 144 22.90 21.50 11.92
C ASN A 144 23.32 21.63 10.44
N ALA A 145 24.27 20.82 10.01
CA ALA A 145 24.71 20.78 8.62
C ALA A 145 23.75 19.90 7.83
N THR A 146 23.22 20.43 6.75
CA THR A 146 22.40 19.70 5.79
C THR A 146 23.28 18.75 4.98
N ARG A 147 22.93 17.46 4.95
CA ARG A 147 23.61 16.43 4.17
C ARG A 147 22.60 15.64 3.33
N GLU A 148 23.09 15.06 2.25
CA GLU A 148 22.32 14.12 1.44
C GLU A 148 22.57 12.69 1.94
N GLY A 149 21.50 11.92 2.05
CA GLY A 149 21.50 10.50 2.38
C GLY A 149 20.49 9.77 1.51
N GLU A 150 20.49 8.45 1.62
CA GLU A 150 19.53 7.58 0.94
C GLU A 150 18.47 7.08 1.92
N GLY A 151 17.21 7.18 1.50
CA GLY A 151 16.08 6.50 2.10
C GLY A 151 15.62 5.32 1.24
N PHE A 152 15.17 4.26 1.90
CA PHE A 152 14.65 3.06 1.25
C PHE A 152 13.24 2.73 1.75
N LEU A 153 12.45 2.14 0.86
CA LEU A 153 11.14 1.57 1.16
C LEU A 153 11.14 0.15 0.62
N TYR A 154 10.91 -0.83 1.48
CA TYR A 154 10.80 -2.23 1.12
C TYR A 154 9.41 -2.77 1.44
N VAL A 155 8.97 -3.70 0.61
CA VAL A 155 7.70 -4.40 0.74
C VAL A 155 8.03 -5.88 0.78
N LEU A 156 7.81 -6.50 1.94
CA LEU A 156 8.13 -7.90 2.18
C LEU A 156 6.83 -8.69 2.39
N SER A 157 6.84 -9.97 2.04
CA SER A 157 5.70 -10.85 2.32
C SER A 157 6.09 -12.31 2.53
N ASN A 158 5.34 -12.98 3.40
CA ASN A 158 5.48 -14.40 3.70
C ASN A 158 5.04 -15.36 2.58
N HIS A 159 4.65 -14.86 1.39
CA HIS A 159 4.29 -15.70 0.24
C HIS A 159 5.39 -16.68 -0.20
N HIS A 160 6.67 -16.38 0.06
CA HIS A 160 7.77 -17.31 -0.20
C HIS A 160 7.76 -18.54 0.73
N LEU A 161 7.00 -18.50 1.82
CA LEU A 161 6.78 -19.57 2.79
C LEU A 161 5.43 -20.28 2.59
N ALA A 162 4.79 -20.13 1.42
CA ALA A 162 3.47 -20.73 1.14
C ALA A 162 3.44 -22.26 1.36
N GLU A 163 4.57 -22.95 1.18
CA GLU A 163 4.70 -24.40 1.41
C GLU A 163 5.01 -24.76 2.88
N GLN A 164 5.29 -23.77 3.73
CA GLN A 164 5.71 -23.93 5.12
C GLN A 164 4.81 -23.07 6.05
N PRO A 165 3.52 -23.41 6.19
CA PRO A 165 2.53 -22.56 6.86
C PRO A 165 2.87 -22.27 8.32
N ASP A 166 3.53 -23.20 9.03
CA ASP A 166 3.95 -22.96 10.41
C ASP A 166 5.03 -21.88 10.49
N LYS A 167 5.99 -21.86 9.56
CA LYS A 167 6.98 -20.78 9.47
C LYS A 167 6.37 -19.48 8.96
N ALA A 168 5.41 -19.57 8.04
CA ALA A 168 4.74 -18.40 7.49
C ALA A 168 4.02 -17.56 8.56
N LYS A 169 3.54 -18.19 9.64
CA LYS A 169 2.95 -17.51 10.81
C LYS A 169 3.98 -16.77 11.67
N GLU A 170 5.22 -17.23 11.64
CA GLU A 170 6.33 -16.68 12.43
C GLU A 170 7.11 -15.59 11.69
N PHE A 171 6.77 -15.33 10.41
CA PHE A 171 7.50 -14.45 9.51
C PHE A 171 7.77 -13.06 10.09
N GLU A 172 6.75 -12.37 10.63
CA GLU A 172 6.95 -11.04 11.24
C GLU A 172 7.91 -11.05 12.43
N ARG A 173 7.77 -12.06 13.30
CA ARG A 173 8.60 -12.21 14.50
C ARG A 173 10.04 -12.50 14.12
N ASP A 174 10.23 -13.42 13.18
CA ASP A 174 11.56 -13.84 12.73
C ASP A 174 12.26 -12.69 11.99
N PHE A 175 11.53 -11.94 11.15
CA PHE A 175 12.05 -10.74 10.50
C PHE A 175 12.52 -9.68 11.50
N ILE A 176 11.71 -9.34 12.52
CA ILE A 176 12.11 -8.34 13.52
C ILE A 176 13.27 -8.83 14.38
N LYS A 177 13.30 -10.13 14.70
CA LYS A 177 14.44 -10.72 15.38
C LYS A 177 15.72 -10.53 14.57
N GLU A 178 15.74 -10.96 13.30
CA GLU A 178 16.90 -10.80 12.42
C GLU A 178 17.31 -9.33 12.24
N LEU A 179 16.34 -8.43 12.04
CA LEU A 179 16.60 -6.99 11.91
C LEU A 179 17.21 -6.42 13.20
N SER A 180 16.67 -6.77 14.38
CA SER A 180 17.16 -6.29 15.66
C SER A 180 18.56 -6.83 16.00
N GLU A 181 18.82 -8.10 15.69
CA GLU A 181 20.13 -8.73 15.87
C GLU A 181 21.19 -8.06 14.98
N ALA A 182 20.83 -7.78 13.72
CA ALA A 182 21.71 -7.10 12.76
C ALA A 182 22.00 -5.64 13.14
N LEU A 183 21.07 -4.97 13.84
CA LEU A 183 21.25 -3.62 14.34
C LEU A 183 21.84 -3.57 15.76
N HIS A 184 22.07 -4.73 16.38
CA HIS A 184 22.49 -4.84 17.79
C HIS A 184 21.56 -4.11 18.76
N LEU A 185 20.25 -4.12 18.47
CA LEU A 185 19.21 -3.50 19.28
C LEU A 185 18.36 -4.55 20.00
N THR A 186 17.89 -4.22 21.19
CA THR A 186 16.91 -5.03 21.93
C THR A 186 15.53 -4.43 21.73
N VAL A 187 14.59 -5.22 21.19
CA VAL A 187 13.19 -4.80 21.03
C VAL A 187 12.39 -5.26 22.24
N GLU A 188 11.87 -4.32 23.01
CA GLU A 188 11.03 -4.59 24.16
C GLU A 188 9.54 -4.60 23.76
N ALA A 189 8.70 -5.21 24.62
CA ALA A 189 7.26 -5.25 24.37
C ALA A 189 6.63 -3.83 24.29
N GLY A 190 7.24 -2.83 24.94
CA GLY A 190 6.78 -1.43 24.91
C GLY A 190 7.11 -0.66 23.63
N ASP A 191 8.00 -1.19 22.78
CA ASP A 191 8.39 -0.52 21.52
C ASP A 191 7.34 -0.72 20.42
N TRP A 192 6.49 -1.73 20.58
CA TRP A 192 5.42 -2.04 19.66
C TRP A 192 4.25 -1.07 19.81
N ARG A 193 3.70 -0.65 18.67
CA ARG A 193 2.51 0.21 18.61
C ARG A 193 1.48 -0.41 17.67
N ASP A 194 0.21 -0.18 17.99
CA ASP A 194 -0.91 -0.52 17.12
C ASP A 194 -1.48 0.78 16.55
N GLU A 195 -1.39 0.92 15.23
CA GLU A 195 -1.79 2.12 14.50
C GLU A 195 -2.81 1.79 13.40
N ARG A 196 -3.55 2.81 12.95
CA ARG A 196 -4.60 2.66 11.93
C ARG A 196 -4.48 3.77 10.89
N PHE A 197 -4.45 3.40 9.61
CA PHE A 197 -4.33 4.33 8.50
C PHE A 197 -5.45 4.14 7.47
N PRO A 198 -6.25 5.17 7.16
CA PRO A 198 -6.34 6.45 7.88
C PRO A 198 -6.85 6.26 9.32
N LEU A 199 -6.63 7.25 10.17
CA LEU A 199 -7.29 7.33 11.49
C LEU A 199 -8.82 7.24 11.29
N GLU A 200 -9.53 6.55 12.18
CA GLU A 200 -10.96 6.22 11.98
C GLU A 200 -11.85 7.42 11.67
N ALA A 201 -11.59 8.58 12.29
CA ALA A 201 -12.33 9.81 12.02
C ALA A 201 -12.15 10.27 10.56
N LYS A 202 -10.93 10.20 10.03
CA LYS A 202 -10.61 10.53 8.63
C LYS A 202 -11.15 9.45 7.68
N ALA A 203 -11.04 8.18 8.06
CA ALA A 203 -11.56 7.04 7.30
C ALA A 203 -13.05 7.18 6.98
N LYS A 204 -13.85 7.52 8.00
CA LYS A 204 -15.30 7.76 7.86
C LYS A 204 -15.61 8.96 6.97
N ALA A 205 -14.87 10.06 7.12
CA ALA A 205 -15.06 11.26 6.32
C ALA A 205 -14.69 11.05 4.83
N ALA A 206 -13.66 10.25 4.55
CA ALA A 206 -13.19 9.98 3.20
C ALA A 206 -13.83 8.75 2.54
N PHE A 207 -14.68 7.99 3.25
CA PHE A 207 -15.23 6.70 2.79
C PHE A 207 -14.16 5.66 2.45
N VAL A 208 -13.04 5.68 3.18
CA VAL A 208 -11.90 4.77 2.98
C VAL A 208 -11.85 3.76 4.11
N LYS A 209 -11.48 2.51 3.79
CA LYS A 209 -11.27 1.46 4.80
C LYS A 209 -9.99 1.78 5.59
N SER A 210 -10.12 1.85 6.91
CA SER A 210 -8.96 1.94 7.80
C SER A 210 -8.25 0.59 7.89
N LEU A 211 -6.93 0.60 7.69
CA LEU A 211 -6.08 -0.57 7.76
C LEU A 211 -5.34 -0.59 9.10
N PRO A 212 -5.47 -1.67 9.91
CA PRO A 212 -4.72 -1.83 11.14
C PRO A 212 -3.29 -2.27 10.84
N TYR A 213 -2.33 -1.66 11.52
CA TYR A 213 -0.92 -2.04 11.50
C TYR A 213 -0.44 -2.25 12.92
N ARG A 214 0.43 -3.23 13.08
CA ARG A 214 1.35 -3.29 14.20
C ARG A 214 2.68 -2.74 13.72
N ASN A 215 3.31 -1.81 14.44
CA ASN A 215 4.57 -1.22 14.00
C ASN A 215 5.60 -1.14 15.11
N VAL A 216 6.86 -1.09 14.70
CA VAL A 216 8.03 -0.88 15.55
C VAL A 216 8.99 0.06 14.83
N ILE A 217 9.59 0.98 15.59
CA ILE A 217 10.58 1.93 15.09
C ILE A 217 11.90 1.63 15.79
N LEU A 218 12.92 1.25 15.02
CA LEU A 218 14.25 0.94 15.50
C LEU A 218 15.22 2.02 15.02
N THR A 219 15.89 2.70 15.94
CA THR A 219 16.93 3.67 15.60
C THR A 219 18.30 3.04 15.86
N SER A 220 19.15 2.97 14.83
CA SER A 220 20.53 2.50 15.00
C SER A 220 21.28 3.42 15.94
N SER A 221 22.07 2.86 16.87
CA SER A 221 23.03 3.64 17.65
C SER A 221 24.31 3.95 16.87
N GLU A 222 24.60 3.16 15.84
CA GLU A 222 25.80 3.27 15.01
C GLU A 222 25.49 3.93 13.65
N ASP A 223 26.50 4.59 13.10
CA ASP A 223 26.43 5.18 11.76
C ASP A 223 26.49 4.09 10.69
N ILE A 224 25.43 3.99 9.89
CA ILE A 224 25.32 3.05 8.78
C ILE A 224 25.39 3.84 7.48
N SER A 225 26.51 3.71 6.76
CA SER A 225 26.84 4.56 5.60
C SER A 225 27.11 6.03 5.97
N GLY A 226 27.64 6.29 7.16
CA GLY A 226 28.07 7.62 7.61
C GLY A 226 26.97 8.51 8.21
N TYR A 227 25.83 7.92 8.57
CA TYR A 227 24.78 8.58 9.35
C TYR A 227 23.88 7.58 10.08
N VAL A 228 23.19 8.06 11.11
CA VAL A 228 22.21 7.31 11.88
C VAL A 228 20.94 7.08 11.06
N ARG A 229 20.50 5.82 10.99
CA ARG A 229 19.29 5.40 10.29
C ARG A 229 18.18 5.02 11.28
N GLU A 230 16.96 5.34 10.90
CA GLU A 230 15.72 4.90 11.52
C GLU A 230 15.04 3.87 10.61
N PHE A 231 14.62 2.75 11.20
CA PHE A 231 13.93 1.64 10.57
C PHE A 231 12.52 1.58 11.12
N ALA A 232 11.53 2.00 10.34
CA ALA A 232 10.12 1.92 10.70
C ALA A 232 9.47 0.76 9.95
N ALA A 233 9.14 -0.31 10.66
CA ALA A 233 8.47 -1.48 10.11
C ALA A 233 6.99 -1.46 10.45
N TYR A 234 6.13 -1.50 9.44
CA TYR A 234 4.67 -1.58 9.57
C TYR A 234 4.19 -2.94 9.09
N MET A 235 3.68 -3.77 10.00
CA MET A 235 3.16 -5.11 9.73
C MET A 235 1.65 -5.08 9.53
N TYR A 236 1.21 -5.72 8.46
CA TYR A 236 -0.19 -5.89 8.10
C TYR A 236 -0.51 -7.38 7.92
N GLU A 237 -1.58 -7.84 8.57
CA GLU A 237 -2.05 -9.22 8.50
C GLU A 237 -3.46 -9.29 7.89
N GLN A 238 -3.65 -10.19 6.93
CA GLN A 238 -4.96 -10.52 6.35
C GLN A 238 -5.04 -12.04 6.08
N GLY A 239 -5.68 -12.77 6.99
CA GLY A 239 -5.76 -14.23 6.91
C GLY A 239 -4.37 -14.84 7.12
N ASP A 240 -3.91 -15.68 6.19
CA ASP A 240 -2.57 -16.28 6.23
C ASP A 240 -1.47 -15.34 5.66
N VAL A 241 -1.86 -14.21 5.06
CA VAL A 241 -0.93 -13.29 4.40
C VAL A 241 -0.43 -12.24 5.39
N GLN A 242 0.89 -12.19 5.55
CA GLN A 242 1.61 -11.15 6.29
C GLN A 242 2.41 -10.28 5.32
N VAL A 243 2.31 -8.96 5.48
CA VAL A 243 3.02 -7.96 4.68
C VAL A 243 3.74 -7.00 5.60
N ILE A 244 5.03 -6.76 5.35
CA ILE A 244 5.84 -5.79 6.08
C ILE A 244 6.22 -4.67 5.13
N VAL A 245 5.83 -3.45 5.48
CA VAL A 245 6.26 -2.23 4.81
C VAL A 245 7.37 -1.60 5.65
N LEU A 246 8.61 -1.72 5.20
CA LEU A 246 9.79 -1.23 5.92
C LEU A 246 10.30 0.07 5.30
N PHE A 247 10.28 1.15 6.07
CA PHE A 247 10.96 2.39 5.73
C PHE A 247 12.32 2.42 6.43
N VAL A 248 13.38 2.72 5.68
CA VAL A 248 14.73 2.93 6.21
C VAL A 248 15.15 4.35 5.83
N LEU A 249 15.16 5.26 6.80
CA LEU A 249 15.35 6.68 6.59
C LEU A 249 16.55 7.19 7.41
N PRO A 250 17.21 8.28 7.04
CA PRO A 250 18.02 9.03 7.99
C PRO A 250 17.17 9.47 9.19
N LYS A 251 17.71 9.51 10.41
CA LYS A 251 16.94 9.86 11.62
C LYS A 251 16.31 11.26 11.56
N ASP A 252 17.06 12.24 11.06
CA ASP A 252 16.69 13.66 11.08
C ASP A 252 16.38 14.18 9.67
N VAL A 253 15.49 13.51 8.94
CA VAL A 253 15.05 13.96 7.60
C VAL A 253 14.40 15.34 7.69
N GLU A 254 14.75 16.23 6.77
CA GLU A 254 14.19 17.57 6.72
C GLU A 254 12.67 17.56 6.47
N THR A 255 11.94 18.40 7.20
CA THR A 255 10.48 18.59 7.08
C THR A 255 10.03 18.88 5.64
N ALA A 256 10.90 19.47 4.82
CA ALA A 256 10.65 19.75 3.41
C ALA A 256 10.30 18.49 2.59
N ALA A 257 10.80 17.31 2.99
CA ALA A 257 10.47 16.04 2.34
C ALA A 257 9.02 15.58 2.61
N LYS A 258 8.34 16.18 3.60
CA LYS A 258 6.96 15.87 4.04
C LYS A 258 6.71 14.38 4.27
N LEU A 259 7.73 13.63 4.68
CA LEU A 259 7.61 12.18 4.87
C LEU A 259 6.62 11.83 5.99
N ASN A 260 6.54 12.64 7.04
CA ASN A 260 5.57 12.47 8.12
C ASN A 260 4.11 12.50 7.64
N ASP A 261 3.83 13.21 6.54
CA ASP A 261 2.50 13.23 5.92
C ASP A 261 2.35 12.13 4.87
N ARG A 262 3.42 11.86 4.10
CA ARG A 262 3.38 10.93 2.96
C ARG A 262 3.39 9.46 3.36
N ILE A 263 4.08 9.09 4.45
CA ILE A 263 4.16 7.71 4.93
C ILE A 263 2.78 7.21 5.36
N PRO A 264 2.02 7.93 6.22
CA PRO A 264 0.64 7.56 6.52
C PRO A 264 -0.19 7.35 5.26
N LEU A 265 -0.20 8.33 4.34
CA LEU A 265 -0.96 8.24 3.08
C LEU A 265 -0.55 7.02 2.22
N CYS A 266 0.74 6.68 2.19
CA CYS A 266 1.24 5.47 1.53
C CYS A 266 0.62 4.21 2.15
N LEU A 267 0.62 4.11 3.48
CA LEU A 267 0.03 2.98 4.21
C LEU A 267 -1.48 2.87 3.99
N GLU A 268 -2.21 3.99 3.86
CA GLU A 268 -3.64 3.98 3.51
C GLU A 268 -3.94 3.27 2.16
N THR A 269 -2.93 3.19 1.29
CA THR A 269 -3.09 2.66 -0.07
C THR A 269 -2.68 1.20 -0.22
N LEU A 270 -2.29 0.52 0.87
CA LEU A 270 -1.94 -0.89 0.82
C LEU A 270 -3.15 -1.72 0.37
N GLN A 271 -2.93 -2.54 -0.65
CA GLN A 271 -3.91 -3.46 -1.21
C GLN A 271 -3.33 -4.87 -1.12
N VAL A 272 -4.07 -5.78 -0.50
CA VAL A 272 -3.74 -7.22 -0.43
C VAL A 272 -4.94 -7.99 -0.94
N SER A 273 -4.77 -8.69 -2.07
CA SER A 273 -5.87 -9.45 -2.67
C SER A 273 -5.85 -10.91 -2.21
N GLY A 274 -6.85 -11.30 -1.43
CA GLY A 274 -6.98 -12.66 -0.89
C GLY A 274 -6.62 -12.75 0.59
N ASP A 275 -6.87 -13.90 1.18
CA ASP A 275 -6.65 -14.22 2.60
C ASP A 275 -5.77 -15.47 2.79
N LYS A 276 -5.22 -16.01 1.69
CA LYS A 276 -4.41 -17.23 1.65
C LYS A 276 -3.13 -17.00 0.88
N LEU A 277 -2.07 -17.67 1.31
CA LEU A 277 -0.79 -17.68 0.61
C LEU A 277 -0.95 -18.28 -0.79
N MET A 278 -0.51 -17.54 -1.80
CA MET A 278 -0.43 -18.03 -3.16
C MET A 278 0.86 -18.82 -3.34
N LEU A 279 0.75 -20.06 -3.82
CA LEU A 279 1.91 -20.82 -4.27
C LEU A 279 2.55 -20.11 -5.46
N PRO A 280 3.90 -20.07 -5.55
CA PRO A 280 4.58 -19.51 -6.71
C PRO A 280 4.07 -20.24 -7.96
N SER A 281 3.56 -19.47 -8.94
CA SER A 281 3.09 -20.05 -10.19
C SER A 281 4.29 -20.63 -10.94
N ALA A 282 4.45 -21.96 -10.91
CA ALA A 282 5.61 -22.67 -11.42
C ALA A 282 5.84 -22.60 -12.95
N GLY A 283 5.32 -21.59 -13.66
CA GLY A 283 5.44 -21.53 -15.11
C GLY A 283 4.87 -20.30 -15.81
N ALA A 284 4.53 -19.22 -15.11
CA ALA A 284 4.16 -17.99 -15.79
C ALA A 284 5.45 -17.27 -16.27
N PRO A 285 5.66 -17.06 -17.58
CA PRO A 285 6.75 -16.22 -18.04
C PRO A 285 6.57 -14.85 -17.39
N ALA A 286 7.63 -14.34 -16.76
CA ALA A 286 7.65 -13.03 -16.11
C ALA A 286 7.35 -11.95 -17.16
N GLY A 287 6.06 -11.68 -17.35
CA GLY A 287 5.56 -10.71 -18.29
C GLY A 287 5.94 -9.34 -17.79
N VAL A 288 6.73 -8.64 -18.60
CA VAL A 288 6.99 -7.20 -18.55
C VAL A 288 5.81 -6.50 -17.88
N THR A 289 6.04 -5.95 -16.69
CA THR A 289 5.10 -5.07 -16.00
C THR A 289 4.90 -3.84 -16.87
N GLY A 290 3.93 -3.95 -17.79
CA GLY A 290 3.43 -2.82 -18.54
C GLY A 290 2.87 -1.84 -17.53
N SER A 291 3.52 -0.69 -17.41
CA SER A 291 2.96 0.49 -16.74
C SER A 291 1.63 0.80 -17.44
N SER A 292 0.53 0.29 -16.87
CA SER A 292 -0.81 0.60 -17.35
C SER A 292 -1.07 2.05 -16.98
N SER A 293 -0.81 2.95 -17.93
CA SER A 293 -1.32 4.31 -17.92
C SER A 293 -2.83 4.26 -18.15
N GLY A 294 -3.57 3.76 -17.15
CA GLY A 294 -5.01 3.91 -17.07
C GLY A 294 -5.32 5.38 -16.81
N SER A 295 -5.65 6.10 -17.88
CA SER A 295 -6.27 7.42 -17.78
C SER A 295 -7.65 7.23 -17.14
N PHE A 296 -7.84 7.80 -15.96
CA PHE A 296 -9.17 8.06 -15.41
C PHE A 296 -9.71 9.36 -15.99
#